data_AF-A0A2E7ENB7-F1
#
_entry.id   AF-A0A2E7ENB7-F1
#
_cell.length_a   1.000
_cell.length_b   1.000
_cell.length_c   1.000
_cell.angle_alpha   90.00
_cell.angle_beta   90.00
_cell.angle_gamma   90.00
#
_symmetry.space_group_name_H-M   'P 1'
#
loop_
_entity.id
_entity.type
_entity.pdbx_description
1 polymer ?
#
loop_
_entity_poly.entity_id
_entity_poly.type
_entity_poly.pdbx_seq_one_letter_code
_entity_poly.pdbx_strand_id
1 'polypeptide(L)'
;MTQQASNCFSLHRVKPSIIIIFAISTTLMVGLLLANVPAIASPRGLLWLSPELSDFEEHARVAKLVTSPTPDQEAASTTPVITDTTSPAAQTDTDQVESVFGDVLDENDLNINSPKAAEESKNQDSSPRLANKASTGKSESAKDVETQETSTSNATDEVPATEPKPTAELEESEQPPAPVIPARVARLRKPIENCLRLYEPILLNSGEHSCWSMMHSFLGWGLDSDIRVGSSKGRRTSVFNWLCENQSCAGRRLFYVSNGRIKGREGPGYQGHAGQFLAMAAQTNAPRETAIRVQGRDFTIEELIMEEQLTCREPSELTFKLIGFAHYLDSDAKWKNDRGESWDLPRVIRAELAQTINGAACGGTHRIMGLTYAVKMRDAAEKPMEGQWWRAKKFVDDYYAYSLTLQNRDGSFSSDWFKRRGNWGGNDRKFQTTGHILEWMVYAAEENQLHDERIVRSVAYLANLMVQHRYHDWEYGPKGHSVRALRLYHERVFGNDWKRPTQVVKRDKKSSSTKRSRKR
;
A
#
# COMPACT_ATOMS: atom_id res chain seq x y z
N MET A 1 -39.66 36.99 -52.74
CA MET A 1 -40.84 37.66 -52.15
C MET A 1 -40.77 37.39 -50.65
N THR A 2 -40.67 38.35 -49.74
CA THR A 2 -40.69 39.84 -49.76
C THR A 2 -39.50 40.38 -48.91
N GLN A 3 -38.83 41.49 -49.27
CA GLN A 3 -39.02 42.88 -48.77
C GLN A 3 -39.18 42.98 -47.22
N GLN A 4 -38.51 43.87 -46.46
CA GLN A 4 -37.74 45.13 -46.73
C GLN A 4 -36.35 45.08 -46.00
N ALA A 5 -35.26 45.83 -46.26
CA ALA A 5 -34.99 47.24 -46.63
C ALA A 5 -35.18 48.24 -45.44
N SER A 6 -34.27 49.19 -45.08
CA SER A 6 -33.12 49.80 -45.79
C SER A 6 -32.00 50.42 -44.88
N ASN A 7 -30.73 50.31 -45.34
CA ASN A 7 -29.64 51.31 -45.51
C ASN A 7 -29.22 52.39 -44.44
N CYS A 8 -27.91 52.41 -44.11
CA CYS A 8 -26.89 53.43 -44.54
C CYS A 8 -25.47 53.04 -44.00
N PHE A 9 -24.42 52.88 -44.84
CA PHE A 9 -23.43 53.88 -45.34
C PHE A 9 -22.59 54.60 -44.24
N SER A 10 -21.24 54.74 -44.30
CA SER A 10 -20.28 54.54 -45.41
C SER A 10 -18.80 54.23 -45.00
N LEU A 11 -17.98 53.99 -46.03
CA LEU A 11 -16.52 53.76 -46.22
C LEU A 11 -15.55 54.72 -45.46
N HIS A 12 -14.21 54.60 -45.30
CA HIS A 12 -13.07 53.72 -45.72
C HIS A 12 -12.00 53.64 -44.55
N ARG A 13 -10.73 53.14 -44.60
CA ARG A 13 -10.00 51.96 -45.19
C ARG A 13 -8.51 52.30 -45.56
N VAL A 14 -7.52 51.62 -44.92
CA VAL A 14 -6.08 51.39 -45.34
C VAL A 14 -4.93 52.41 -44.99
N LYS A 15 -3.98 51.99 -44.11
CA LYS A 15 -2.46 51.96 -44.09
C LYS A 15 -1.59 53.07 -44.78
N PRO A 16 -0.25 53.29 -44.51
CA PRO A 16 0.79 52.34 -44.00
C PRO A 16 1.98 52.84 -43.12
N SER A 17 2.88 51.88 -42.76
CA SER A 17 4.35 51.86 -42.49
C SER A 17 5.21 53.07 -42.05
N ILE A 18 6.25 52.79 -41.23
CA ILE A 18 7.65 53.30 -41.34
C ILE A 18 8.65 52.45 -40.50
N ILE A 19 9.95 52.49 -40.85
CA ILE A 19 11.12 51.81 -40.21
C ILE A 19 12.28 52.82 -40.13
N ILE A 20 13.21 52.74 -39.14
CA ILE A 20 14.58 53.33 -39.27
C ILE A 20 15.62 52.69 -38.32
N ILE A 21 16.91 52.82 -38.69
CA ILE A 21 18.14 52.10 -38.27
C ILE A 21 19.31 53.13 -38.34
N PHE A 22 20.45 53.14 -37.62
CA PHE A 22 21.30 52.16 -36.89
C PHE A 22 22.13 52.87 -35.78
N ALA A 23 22.74 52.13 -34.81
CA ALA A 23 24.01 52.52 -34.16
C ALA A 23 24.72 51.33 -33.46
N ILE A 24 26.06 51.35 -33.40
CA ILE A 24 26.95 50.39 -32.71
C ILE A 24 28.01 51.18 -31.93
N SER A 25 28.44 50.71 -30.77
CA SER A 25 29.77 51.04 -30.23
C SER A 25 30.30 49.93 -29.31
N THR A 26 31.62 49.72 -29.35
CA THR A 26 32.36 48.71 -28.59
C THR A 26 33.40 49.36 -27.70
N THR A 27 33.55 48.93 -26.45
CA THR A 27 34.79 49.15 -25.68
C THR A 27 35.11 47.95 -24.82
N LEU A 28 36.36 47.50 -24.88
CA LEU A 28 36.93 46.42 -24.09
C LEU A 28 37.81 47.04 -23.00
N MET A 29 37.79 46.53 -21.77
CA MET A 29 38.86 46.78 -20.80
C MET A 29 38.98 45.66 -19.76
N VAL A 30 40.18 45.51 -19.20
CA VAL A 30 40.61 44.43 -18.29
C VAL A 30 41.14 45.06 -17.02
N GLY A 31 40.80 44.53 -15.84
CA GLY A 31 41.22 45.12 -14.56
C GLY A 31 41.17 44.13 -13.39
N LEU A 32 42.30 43.99 -12.69
CA LEU A 32 42.56 43.03 -11.62
C LEU A 32 41.83 43.31 -10.29
N LEU A 33 41.82 42.25 -9.48
CA LEU A 33 41.79 42.20 -8.01
C LEU A 33 42.14 43.50 -7.27
N LEU A 34 41.42 43.80 -6.17
CA LEU A 34 41.90 43.44 -4.82
C LEU A 34 40.77 43.53 -3.77
N ALA A 35 41.05 43.04 -2.57
CA ALA A 35 40.06 42.88 -1.50
C ALA A 35 39.83 44.17 -0.68
N ASN A 36 38.62 44.32 -0.14
CA ASN A 36 38.44 44.79 1.23
C ASN A 36 37.05 44.44 1.77
N VAL A 37 36.99 44.02 3.03
CA VAL A 37 35.75 43.82 3.81
C VAL A 37 35.85 44.68 5.06
N PRO A 38 34.83 45.50 5.33
CA PRO A 38 34.30 45.58 6.69
C PRO A 38 32.80 45.27 6.71
N ALA A 39 32.36 44.50 7.71
CA ALA A 39 30.96 44.14 7.89
C ALA A 39 30.21 45.16 8.76
N ILE A 40 28.92 45.41 8.48
CA ILE A 40 27.93 45.99 9.39
C ILE A 40 26.51 45.52 8.98
N ALA A 41 25.71 45.13 9.99
CA ALA A 41 24.25 44.99 10.04
C ALA A 41 23.43 44.44 8.83
N SER A 42 23.00 43.17 8.96
CA SER A 42 21.59 42.69 9.01
C SER A 42 20.44 43.64 8.54
N PRO A 43 19.36 43.18 7.84
CA PRO A 43 18.76 41.84 7.99
C PRO A 43 18.24 41.13 6.70
N ARG A 44 17.63 39.94 6.91
CA ARG A 44 16.81 39.13 5.96
C ARG A 44 17.56 38.42 4.81
N GLY A 45 18.14 37.27 5.12
CA GLY A 45 18.38 36.18 4.16
C GLY A 45 17.62 34.92 4.57
N LEU A 46 16.82 34.33 3.67
CA LEU A 46 16.26 32.99 3.89
C LEU A 46 17.36 31.95 3.65
N LEU A 47 17.90 31.39 4.74
CA LEU A 47 18.77 30.22 4.66
C LEU A 47 17.92 28.99 4.34
N TRP A 48 17.90 28.59 3.06
CA TRP A 48 17.60 27.22 2.68
C TRP A 48 18.70 26.32 3.24
N LEU A 49 18.42 25.67 4.36
CA LEU A 49 19.26 24.60 4.89
C LEU A 49 19.28 23.44 3.87
N SER A 50 20.46 22.84 3.66
CA SER A 50 20.61 21.68 2.78
C SER A 50 19.69 20.54 3.24
N PRO A 51 19.01 19.81 2.33
CA PRO A 51 18.07 18.74 2.70
C PRO A 51 18.65 17.67 3.64
N GLU A 52 19.97 17.43 3.52
CA GLU A 52 20.72 16.50 4.37
C GLU A 52 20.63 16.84 5.87
N LEU A 53 20.43 18.11 6.25
CA LEU A 53 20.26 18.52 7.65
C LEU A 53 18.83 18.25 8.16
N SER A 54 17.80 18.48 7.34
CA SER A 54 16.42 18.13 7.71
C SER A 54 16.22 16.62 7.86
N ASP A 55 16.87 15.83 6.99
CA ASP A 55 16.89 14.37 7.09
C ASP A 55 17.45 13.92 8.44
N PHE A 56 18.59 14.48 8.84
CA PHE A 56 19.24 14.20 10.12
C PHE A 56 18.35 14.57 11.33
N GLU A 57 17.46 15.55 11.24
CA GLU A 57 16.58 15.92 12.35
C GLU A 57 15.46 14.91 12.63
N GLU A 58 14.70 14.44 11.64
CA GLU A 58 13.63 13.45 11.90
C GLU A 58 14.24 12.08 12.29
N HIS A 59 15.34 11.67 11.65
CA HIS A 59 16.12 10.50 12.07
C HIS A 59 16.66 10.63 13.50
N ALA A 60 17.29 11.76 13.88
CA ALA A 60 17.82 11.94 15.22
C ALA A 60 16.72 12.05 16.29
N ARG A 61 15.51 12.53 15.93
CA ARG A 61 14.35 12.53 16.83
C ARG A 61 13.88 11.09 17.09
N VAL A 62 13.67 10.28 16.06
CA VAL A 62 13.24 8.87 16.22
C VAL A 62 14.31 8.05 16.95
N ALA A 63 15.59 8.18 16.56
CA ALA A 63 16.69 7.48 17.23
C ALA A 63 16.79 7.85 18.73
N LYS A 64 16.71 9.14 19.08
CA LYS A 64 16.66 9.58 20.49
C LYS A 64 15.46 9.00 21.23
N LEU A 65 14.27 8.99 20.62
CA LEU A 65 13.05 8.42 21.20
C LEU A 65 13.12 6.89 21.40
N VAL A 66 14.01 6.18 20.70
CA VAL A 66 14.30 4.76 20.94
C VAL A 66 15.34 4.57 22.06
N THR A 67 16.29 5.49 22.22
CA THR A 67 17.36 5.38 23.24
C THR A 67 17.07 6.04 24.59
N SER A 68 16.09 6.94 24.69
CA SER A 68 15.75 7.62 25.93
C SER A 68 14.93 6.72 26.87
N PRO A 69 15.33 6.54 28.15
CA PRO A 69 14.44 5.94 29.14
C PRO A 69 13.20 6.82 29.33
N THR A 70 12.02 6.20 29.47
CA THR A 70 10.76 6.92 29.68
C THR A 70 10.63 7.38 31.14
N PRO A 71 10.04 8.56 31.44
CA PRO A 71 9.92 9.10 32.80
C PRO A 71 9.28 8.15 33.83
N ASP A 72 8.41 7.24 33.37
CA ASP A 72 7.75 6.24 34.22
C ASP A 72 8.72 5.21 34.86
N GLN A 73 10.01 5.20 34.51
CA GLN A 73 11.00 4.31 35.14
C GLN A 73 11.68 4.86 36.40
N GLU A 74 11.64 6.18 36.66
CA GLU A 74 12.15 6.75 37.93
C GLU A 74 11.10 6.74 39.05
N ALA A 75 9.80 6.69 38.70
CA ALA A 75 8.68 6.71 39.65
C ALA A 75 8.48 5.41 40.46
N ALA A 76 9.42 4.46 40.39
CA ALA A 76 9.32 3.12 40.96
C ALA A 76 10.45 2.76 41.95
N SER A 77 11.05 3.75 42.63
CA SER A 77 12.14 3.50 43.59
C SER A 77 12.17 4.44 44.82
N THR A 78 11.03 4.71 45.43
CA THR A 78 10.96 5.40 46.75
C THR A 78 9.89 4.79 47.66
N THR A 79 10.27 3.78 48.46
CA THR A 79 9.47 3.29 49.58
C THR A 79 9.70 4.17 50.83
N PRO A 80 8.70 4.89 51.35
CA PRO A 80 8.76 5.42 52.70
C PRO A 80 8.45 4.31 53.70
N VAL A 81 9.31 4.15 54.71
CA VAL A 81 9.03 3.28 55.86
C VAL A 81 8.02 3.97 56.78
N ILE A 82 6.94 3.28 57.13
CA ILE A 82 6.06 3.64 58.24
C ILE A 82 5.90 2.39 59.13
N THR A 83 6.17 2.56 60.41
CA THR A 83 6.11 1.52 61.44
C THR A 83 4.86 1.66 62.30
N ASP A 84 4.26 0.52 62.67
CA ASP A 84 3.32 0.34 63.79
C ASP A 84 1.95 1.07 63.70
N THR A 85 0.85 0.56 64.27
CA THR A 85 0.63 -0.67 65.07
C THR A 85 -0.79 -1.26 64.89
N THR A 86 -1.06 -2.39 65.55
CA THR A 86 -2.39 -2.98 65.88
C THR A 86 -3.27 -3.54 64.74
N SER A 87 -3.38 -4.88 64.75
CA SER A 87 -4.56 -5.65 64.29
C SER A 87 -5.41 -6.03 65.52
N PRO A 88 -6.65 -6.55 65.38
CA PRO A 88 -6.76 -8.02 65.28
C PRO A 88 -7.91 -8.60 64.40
N ALA A 89 -7.57 -9.69 63.71
CA ALA A 89 -8.33 -10.94 63.54
C ALA A 89 -9.77 -11.00 62.95
N ALA A 90 -9.88 -11.58 61.74
CA ALA A 90 -10.74 -12.73 61.38
C ALA A 90 -10.25 -13.29 60.01
N GLN A 91 -9.62 -14.47 59.97
CA GLN A 91 -10.22 -15.78 59.65
C GLN A 91 -10.76 -15.96 58.21
N THR A 92 -10.05 -16.79 57.43
CA THR A 92 -10.52 -17.87 56.50
C THR A 92 -11.72 -17.60 55.56
N ASP A 93 -11.69 -17.97 54.27
CA ASP A 93 -11.30 -19.31 53.78
C ASP A 93 -10.77 -19.36 52.32
N THR A 94 -10.70 -20.55 51.72
CA THR A 94 -10.04 -20.85 50.43
C THR A 94 -10.94 -20.78 49.17
N ASP A 95 -10.29 -21.04 48.01
CA ASP A 95 -10.82 -21.59 46.75
C ASP A 95 -11.59 -20.72 45.73
N GLN A 96 -10.84 -20.40 44.67
CA GLN A 96 -11.00 -20.93 43.30
C GLN A 96 -12.29 -20.72 42.46
N VAL A 97 -12.01 -20.27 41.22
CA VAL A 97 -12.75 -20.36 39.93
C VAL A 97 -14.06 -19.60 39.66
N GLU A 98 -14.19 -19.36 38.35
CA GLU A 98 -15.38 -19.10 37.53
C GLU A 98 -15.95 -17.68 37.40
N SER A 99 -16.69 -17.53 36.30
CA SER A 99 -16.96 -16.28 35.60
C SER A 99 -18.45 -16.15 35.29
N VAL A 100 -19.02 -14.96 35.53
CA VAL A 100 -20.34 -14.57 35.00
C VAL A 100 -20.27 -13.13 34.46
N PHE A 101 -21.11 -12.84 33.46
CA PHE A 101 -21.28 -11.53 32.82
C PHE A 101 -22.35 -10.68 33.52
N GLY A 102 -22.30 -9.36 33.30
CA GLY A 102 -23.39 -8.41 33.60
C GLY A 102 -23.04 -7.42 34.72
N ASP A 103 -23.49 -6.18 34.69
CA ASP A 103 -24.26 -5.49 33.64
C ASP A 103 -24.13 -3.95 33.78
N VAL A 104 -24.80 -3.21 32.90
CA VAL A 104 -25.06 -1.75 32.95
C VAL A 104 -23.88 -0.83 32.58
N LEU A 105 -24.06 -0.14 31.45
CA LEU A 105 -23.41 1.13 31.13
C LEU A 105 -24.19 2.27 31.80
N ASP A 106 -23.50 3.34 32.19
CA ASP A 106 -24.12 4.66 32.36
C ASP A 106 -23.37 5.68 31.50
N GLU A 107 -24.10 6.58 30.86
CA GLU A 107 -23.54 7.62 29.97
C GLU A 107 -23.63 8.98 30.66
N ASN A 108 -22.56 9.78 30.60
CA ASN A 108 -22.59 11.14 30.05
C ASN A 108 -21.20 11.82 30.12
N ASP A 109 -21.02 12.82 29.24
CA ASP A 109 -20.00 13.89 29.28
C ASP A 109 -18.50 13.47 29.26
N LEU A 110 -17.62 14.08 28.45
CA LEU A 110 -17.59 15.46 27.95
C LEU A 110 -17.17 15.59 26.46
N ASN A 111 -17.53 16.74 25.90
CA ASN A 111 -17.34 17.14 24.50
C ASN A 111 -16.15 18.11 24.32
N ILE A 112 -15.15 17.77 23.48
CA ILE A 112 -14.14 18.72 22.97
C ILE A 112 -13.91 18.51 21.47
N ASN A 113 -14.01 19.60 20.69
CA ASN A 113 -13.88 19.61 19.23
C ASN A 113 -12.42 19.53 18.73
N SER A 114 -12.21 18.81 17.62
CA SER A 114 -11.14 19.02 16.65
C SER A 114 -11.51 18.39 15.29
N PRO A 115 -11.05 18.93 14.15
CA PRO A 115 -11.74 18.74 12.87
C PRO A 115 -11.56 17.36 12.22
N LYS A 116 -12.67 16.77 11.75
CA LYS A 116 -12.65 15.61 10.85
C LYS A 116 -12.20 16.01 9.44
N ALA A 117 -11.51 15.09 8.76
CA ALA A 117 -11.30 15.17 7.32
C ALA A 117 -12.42 14.43 6.56
N ALA A 118 -13.09 15.16 5.65
CA ALA A 118 -13.98 14.68 4.57
C ALA A 118 -14.65 13.29 4.75
N GLU A 119 -15.78 13.23 5.47
CA GLU A 119 -16.68 12.07 5.42
C GLU A 119 -17.52 12.08 4.12
N GLU A 120 -17.67 10.93 3.46
CA GLU A 120 -18.48 10.81 2.24
C GLU A 120 -19.98 10.72 2.60
N SER A 121 -20.70 11.83 2.49
CA SER A 121 -22.11 11.93 2.89
C SER A 121 -23.03 11.10 1.99
N LYS A 122 -23.85 10.25 2.62
CA LYS A 122 -24.97 9.56 1.94
C LYS A 122 -25.95 10.59 1.38
N ASN A 123 -26.22 10.55 0.09
CA ASN A 123 -27.44 11.08 -0.50
C ASN A 123 -27.91 10.18 -1.64
N GLN A 124 -29.19 9.82 -1.60
CA GLN A 124 -29.88 9.14 -2.69
C GLN A 124 -30.62 10.21 -3.51
N ASP A 125 -30.44 10.19 -4.83
CA ASP A 125 -31.43 10.77 -5.75
C ASP A 125 -31.47 9.93 -7.03
N SER A 126 -32.37 10.29 -7.95
CA SER A 126 -33.21 9.33 -8.64
C SER A 126 -33.50 9.70 -10.10
N SER A 127 -33.86 8.67 -10.87
CA SER A 127 -34.37 8.76 -12.26
C SER A 127 -33.36 9.21 -13.34
N PRO A 128 -33.65 8.98 -14.64
CA PRO A 128 -34.43 7.89 -15.23
C PRO A 128 -33.58 6.97 -16.13
N ARG A 129 -34.05 5.74 -16.35
CA ARG A 129 -33.34 4.69 -17.08
C ARG A 129 -33.65 4.70 -18.57
N LEU A 130 -32.82 5.35 -19.39
CA LEU A 130 -32.86 5.17 -20.85
C LEU A 130 -32.24 3.82 -21.25
N ALA A 131 -33.00 3.02 -21.99
CA ALA A 131 -32.54 1.76 -22.57
C ALA A 131 -32.00 1.98 -23.99
N ASN A 132 -31.01 1.18 -24.40
CA ASN A 132 -30.85 0.90 -25.82
C ASN A 132 -30.35 -0.53 -26.07
N LYS A 133 -30.58 -1.01 -27.29
CA LYS A 133 -30.68 -2.44 -27.63
C LYS A 133 -29.39 -2.94 -28.30
N ALA A 134 -29.04 -4.21 -28.09
CA ALA A 134 -27.89 -4.84 -28.74
C ALA A 134 -28.17 -5.17 -30.22
N SER A 135 -27.10 -5.25 -31.02
CA SER A 135 -27.04 -6.08 -32.22
C SER A 135 -25.73 -6.88 -32.23
N THR A 136 -25.74 -8.01 -32.93
CA THR A 136 -24.62 -8.97 -33.01
C THR A 136 -24.14 -9.12 -34.44
N GLY A 137 -22.82 -9.14 -34.65
CA GLY A 137 -22.17 -9.58 -35.90
C GLY A 137 -21.28 -10.79 -35.64
N LYS A 138 -21.14 -11.69 -36.62
CA LYS A 138 -20.48 -13.00 -36.46
C LYS A 138 -19.79 -13.45 -37.76
N SER A 139 -18.51 -13.83 -37.66
CA SER A 139 -17.71 -14.60 -38.63
C SER A 139 -16.47 -15.11 -37.85
N GLU A 140 -15.89 -16.32 -37.93
CA GLU A 140 -15.77 -17.37 -38.97
C GLU A 140 -14.92 -16.96 -40.19
N SER A 141 -13.90 -17.70 -40.64
CA SER A 141 -13.21 -18.88 -40.05
C SER A 141 -11.87 -19.18 -40.79
N ALA A 142 -10.99 -19.99 -40.17
CA ALA A 142 -9.86 -20.71 -40.79
C ALA A 142 -8.67 -19.87 -41.33
N LYS A 143 -7.45 -20.41 -41.60
CA LYS A 143 -6.94 -21.79 -41.53
C LYS A 143 -5.42 -21.87 -41.27
N ASP A 144 -4.93 -23.09 -41.06
CA ASP A 144 -3.57 -23.48 -40.65
C ASP A 144 -2.54 -23.54 -41.80
N VAL A 145 -1.25 -23.39 -41.46
CA VAL A 145 -0.12 -24.07 -42.13
C VAL A 145 0.90 -24.49 -41.05
N GLU A 146 1.36 -25.73 -41.15
CA GLU A 146 2.39 -26.38 -40.33
C GLU A 146 3.65 -26.59 -41.18
N THR A 147 4.85 -26.55 -40.61
CA THR A 147 6.09 -26.94 -41.32
C THR A 147 7.08 -27.57 -40.34
N GLN A 148 7.75 -28.63 -40.79
CA GLN A 148 8.47 -29.58 -39.94
C GLN A 148 9.91 -29.18 -39.62
N GLU A 149 10.46 -29.84 -38.60
CA GLU A 149 11.90 -29.91 -38.31
C GLU A 149 12.68 -30.49 -39.50
N THR A 150 13.98 -30.19 -39.58
CA THR A 150 14.94 -31.09 -40.25
C THR A 150 16.29 -31.01 -39.57
N SER A 151 16.78 -32.16 -39.10
CA SER A 151 18.10 -32.31 -38.49
C SER A 151 19.16 -32.58 -39.56
N THR A 152 20.38 -32.10 -39.32
CA THR A 152 21.60 -32.57 -40.02
C THR A 152 22.72 -32.68 -39.00
N SER A 153 23.58 -33.69 -39.19
CA SER A 153 24.63 -34.08 -38.25
C SER A 153 26.02 -33.96 -38.86
N ASN A 154 27.03 -34.12 -37.98
CA ASN A 154 28.43 -34.54 -38.22
C ASN A 154 29.50 -33.48 -37.94
N ALA A 155 30.22 -33.69 -36.84
CA ALA A 155 31.68 -33.84 -36.85
C ALA A 155 32.11 -34.58 -35.57
N THR A 156 33.03 -35.53 -35.71
CA THR A 156 33.66 -36.29 -34.60
C THR A 156 35.09 -35.80 -34.40
N ASP A 157 35.55 -35.80 -33.15
CA ASP A 157 36.98 -35.93 -32.81
C ASP A 157 37.13 -36.81 -31.56
N GLU A 158 38.09 -37.73 -31.58
CA GLU A 158 38.39 -38.68 -30.49
C GLU A 158 39.80 -38.46 -29.92
N VAL A 159 39.91 -38.29 -28.61
CA VAL A 159 41.12 -38.62 -27.81
C VAL A 159 40.71 -38.91 -26.35
N PRO A 160 41.51 -39.63 -25.54
CA PRO A 160 41.10 -40.97 -25.12
C PRO A 160 40.70 -41.08 -23.64
N ALA A 161 40.08 -42.22 -23.29
CA ALA A 161 39.60 -42.49 -21.95
C ALA A 161 40.72 -42.71 -20.91
N THR A 162 40.55 -42.10 -19.74
CA THR A 162 41.22 -42.49 -18.47
C THR A 162 40.17 -43.03 -17.50
N GLU A 163 40.50 -44.09 -16.77
CA GLU A 163 39.57 -44.82 -15.90
C GLU A 163 39.08 -43.97 -14.70
N PRO A 164 37.76 -43.90 -14.42
CA PRO A 164 37.26 -43.28 -13.21
C PRO A 164 37.44 -44.22 -12.00
N LYS A 165 38.09 -43.72 -10.95
CA LYS A 165 38.08 -44.38 -9.63
C LYS A 165 36.68 -44.32 -9.00
N PRO A 166 36.37 -45.21 -8.02
CA PRO A 166 35.04 -45.28 -7.42
C PRO A 166 34.58 -43.94 -6.84
N THR A 167 33.35 -43.56 -7.18
CA THR A 167 32.67 -42.38 -6.64
C THR A 167 32.54 -42.53 -5.12
N ALA A 168 32.91 -41.49 -4.37
CA ALA A 168 32.60 -41.42 -2.95
C ALA A 168 31.08 -41.38 -2.73
N GLU A 169 30.61 -41.83 -1.57
CA GLU A 169 29.21 -41.68 -1.19
C GLU A 169 28.83 -40.20 -1.21
N LEU A 170 27.68 -39.91 -1.84
CA LEU A 170 27.09 -38.58 -1.79
C LEU A 170 26.53 -38.39 -0.38
N GLU A 171 27.21 -37.60 0.45
CA GLU A 171 26.67 -37.15 1.72
C GLU A 171 25.34 -36.42 1.46
N GLU A 172 24.24 -37.03 1.89
CA GLU A 172 22.90 -36.47 1.78
C GLU A 172 22.86 -35.20 2.66
N SER A 173 22.83 -34.03 2.03
CA SER A 173 22.95 -32.77 2.75
C SER A 173 21.73 -32.55 3.63
N GLU A 174 21.91 -32.71 4.94
CA GLU A 174 20.88 -32.47 5.94
C GLU A 174 20.29 -31.07 5.74
N GLN A 175 19.06 -31.01 5.23
CA GLN A 175 18.34 -29.75 5.15
C GLN A 175 18.16 -29.23 6.58
N PRO A 176 18.53 -27.97 6.89
CA PRO A 176 18.42 -27.44 8.24
C PRO A 176 16.98 -27.57 8.73
N PRO A 177 16.75 -28.09 9.95
CA PRO A 177 15.41 -28.44 10.41
C PRO A 177 14.50 -27.21 10.39
N ALA A 178 13.30 -27.38 9.83
CA ALA A 178 12.34 -26.30 9.65
C ALA A 178 12.11 -25.52 10.97
N PRO A 179 12.11 -24.18 10.94
CA PRO A 179 12.16 -23.35 12.15
C PRO A 179 10.99 -23.65 13.08
N VAL A 180 11.31 -24.07 14.32
CA VAL A 180 10.32 -24.53 15.30
C VAL A 180 9.41 -23.38 15.72
N ILE A 181 8.17 -23.40 15.21
CA ILE A 181 7.14 -22.41 15.53
C ILE A 181 6.83 -22.43 17.04
N PRO A 182 7.08 -21.36 17.80
CA PRO A 182 6.87 -21.36 19.25
C PRO A 182 5.40 -21.60 19.63
N ALA A 183 5.14 -22.26 20.75
CA ALA A 183 3.77 -22.60 21.18
C ALA A 183 2.83 -21.37 21.32
N ARG A 184 3.37 -20.18 21.67
CA ARG A 184 2.60 -18.92 21.67
C ARG A 184 2.13 -18.50 20.28
N VAL A 185 2.95 -18.76 19.26
CA VAL A 185 2.71 -18.46 17.85
C VAL A 185 1.74 -19.47 17.27
N ALA A 186 1.98 -20.77 17.46
CA ALA A 186 1.11 -21.84 16.99
C ALA A 186 -0.36 -21.69 17.45
N ARG A 187 -0.58 -21.16 18.67
CA ARG A 187 -1.92 -20.84 19.19
C ARG A 187 -2.68 -19.76 18.40
N LEU A 188 -2.01 -18.91 17.62
CA LEU A 188 -2.65 -17.87 16.80
C LEU A 188 -3.30 -18.41 15.52
N ARG A 189 -2.88 -19.57 15.01
CA ARG A 189 -3.35 -20.13 13.73
C ARG A 189 -4.88 -20.18 13.67
N LYS A 190 -5.53 -20.83 14.66
CA LYS A 190 -7.00 -20.95 14.72
C LYS A 190 -7.74 -19.61 14.90
N PRO A 191 -7.34 -18.68 15.79
CA PRO A 191 -7.90 -17.33 15.84
C PRO A 191 -7.86 -16.56 14.51
N ILE A 192 -6.71 -16.57 13.82
CA ILE A 192 -6.54 -15.89 12.52
C ILE A 192 -7.45 -16.54 11.46
N GLU A 193 -7.36 -17.86 11.31
CA GLU A 193 -8.17 -18.64 10.37
C GLU A 193 -9.68 -18.43 10.61
N ASN A 194 -10.12 -18.40 11.88
CA ASN A 194 -11.50 -18.12 12.25
C ASN A 194 -11.92 -16.69 11.89
N CYS A 195 -11.07 -15.69 12.13
CA CYS A 195 -11.31 -14.30 11.75
C CYS A 195 -11.45 -14.18 10.22
N LEU A 196 -10.49 -14.69 9.45
CA LEU A 196 -10.51 -14.63 7.99
C LEU A 196 -11.76 -15.32 7.42
N ARG A 197 -12.14 -16.48 7.97
CA ARG A 197 -13.36 -17.23 7.57
C ARG A 197 -14.67 -16.47 7.81
N LEU A 198 -14.73 -15.57 8.79
CA LEU A 198 -15.91 -14.75 9.07
C LEU A 198 -16.06 -13.58 8.10
N TYR A 199 -14.95 -12.98 7.66
CA TYR A 199 -14.95 -11.79 6.80
C TYR A 199 -14.91 -12.10 5.29
N GLU A 200 -14.35 -13.24 4.86
CA GLU A 200 -14.30 -13.67 3.45
C GLU A 200 -15.66 -13.68 2.71
N PRO A 201 -16.80 -14.10 3.32
CA PRO A 201 -18.09 -14.06 2.64
C PRO A 201 -18.73 -12.65 2.55
N ILE A 202 -18.18 -11.62 3.21
CA ILE A 202 -18.74 -10.26 3.27
C ILE A 202 -18.33 -9.48 2.01
N LEU A 203 -19.04 -9.72 0.91
CA LEU A 203 -18.71 -9.12 -0.39
C LEU A 203 -19.32 -7.72 -0.56
N LEU A 204 -18.50 -6.77 -0.98
CA LEU A 204 -18.95 -5.43 -1.40
C LEU A 204 -19.81 -5.53 -2.68
N ASN A 205 -20.54 -4.47 -3.02
CA ASN A 205 -21.31 -4.41 -4.26
C ASN A 205 -21.14 -3.11 -5.05
N SER A 206 -21.11 -3.21 -6.38
CA SER A 206 -20.75 -2.10 -7.26
C SER A 206 -21.82 -1.02 -7.47
N GLY A 207 -23.02 -1.20 -6.91
CA GLY A 207 -24.04 -0.16 -6.86
C GLY A 207 -23.78 0.86 -5.76
N GLU A 208 -23.42 0.37 -4.57
CA GLU A 208 -23.27 1.18 -3.35
C GLU A 208 -21.81 1.56 -3.03
N HIS A 209 -20.83 0.72 -3.43
CA HIS A 209 -19.44 0.86 -3.00
C HIS A 209 -18.57 1.50 -4.08
N SER A 210 -17.70 2.42 -3.68
CA SER A 210 -16.82 3.21 -4.55
C SER A 210 -15.59 2.43 -5.04
N CYS A 211 -14.85 2.96 -6.03
CA CYS A 211 -13.63 2.32 -6.52
C CYS A 211 -12.60 2.15 -5.39
N TRP A 212 -12.50 3.13 -4.49
CA TRP A 212 -11.65 3.08 -3.30
C TRP A 212 -11.93 1.86 -2.42
N SER A 213 -13.20 1.61 -2.08
CA SER A 213 -13.59 0.45 -1.27
C SER A 213 -13.35 -0.87 -2.00
N MET A 214 -13.56 -0.91 -3.32
CA MET A 214 -13.26 -2.09 -4.14
C MET A 214 -11.76 -2.41 -4.17
N MET A 215 -10.90 -1.38 -4.22
CA MET A 215 -9.45 -1.54 -4.18
C MET A 215 -8.99 -2.17 -2.86
N HIS A 216 -9.46 -1.66 -1.71
CA HIS A 216 -9.13 -2.24 -0.40
C HIS A 216 -9.69 -3.65 -0.18
N SER A 217 -10.78 -4.01 -0.87
CA SER A 217 -11.32 -5.38 -0.88
C SER A 217 -10.36 -6.37 -1.55
N PHE A 218 -9.79 -6.02 -2.71
CA PHE A 218 -8.81 -6.90 -3.37
C PHE A 218 -7.43 -6.85 -2.72
N LEU A 219 -7.04 -5.74 -2.09
CA LEU A 219 -5.84 -5.66 -1.27
C LEU A 219 -5.86 -6.72 -0.16
N GLY A 220 -6.92 -6.74 0.66
CA GLY A 220 -7.08 -7.73 1.73
C GLY A 220 -7.07 -9.17 1.21
N TRP A 221 -7.91 -9.46 0.22
CA TRP A 221 -8.22 -10.85 -0.17
C TRP A 221 -7.42 -11.41 -1.35
N GLY A 222 -6.70 -10.60 -2.11
CA GLY A 222 -6.04 -10.98 -3.37
C GLY A 222 -6.94 -10.82 -4.62
N LEU A 223 -6.32 -10.96 -5.80
CA LEU A 223 -6.93 -10.71 -7.13
C LEU A 223 -8.16 -11.58 -7.44
N ASP A 224 -8.20 -12.79 -6.88
CA ASP A 224 -9.27 -13.78 -7.07
C ASP A 224 -10.43 -13.63 -6.06
N SER A 225 -10.50 -12.48 -5.38
CA SER A 225 -11.64 -12.08 -4.56
C SER A 225 -12.85 -11.62 -5.40
N ASP A 226 -14.06 -11.83 -4.87
CA ASP A 226 -15.33 -11.56 -5.57
C ASP A 226 -16.06 -10.34 -4.99
N ILE A 227 -16.79 -9.60 -5.81
CA ILE A 227 -17.83 -8.62 -5.43
C ILE A 227 -19.18 -9.01 -6.04
N ARG A 228 -20.24 -8.32 -5.65
CA ARG A 228 -21.56 -8.43 -6.29
C ARG A 228 -21.84 -7.27 -7.26
N VAL A 229 -22.37 -7.59 -8.44
CA VAL A 229 -22.72 -6.59 -9.45
C VAL A 229 -24.01 -5.83 -9.06
N GLY A 230 -23.90 -4.53 -8.84
CA GLY A 230 -25.03 -3.59 -8.74
C GLY A 230 -25.85 -3.60 -7.46
N SER A 231 -25.86 -4.68 -6.67
CA SER A 231 -26.51 -4.72 -5.34
C SER A 231 -26.03 -5.89 -4.48
N SER A 232 -26.40 -5.90 -3.20
CA SER A 232 -26.20 -7.02 -2.26
C SER A 232 -26.83 -8.36 -2.69
N LYS A 233 -27.73 -8.37 -3.69
CA LYS A 233 -28.30 -9.58 -4.30
C LYS A 233 -27.68 -9.92 -5.67
N GLY A 234 -26.79 -9.08 -6.19
CA GLY A 234 -26.16 -9.22 -7.50
C GLY A 234 -25.29 -10.47 -7.69
N ARG A 235 -25.04 -10.82 -8.96
CA ARG A 235 -24.14 -11.91 -9.37
C ARG A 235 -22.71 -11.65 -8.86
N ARG A 236 -22.03 -12.69 -8.38
CA ARG A 236 -20.60 -12.62 -8.02
C ARG A 236 -19.70 -12.49 -9.26
N THR A 237 -18.65 -11.68 -9.16
CA THR A 237 -17.59 -11.51 -10.18
C THR A 237 -16.28 -11.04 -9.51
N SER A 238 -15.11 -11.30 -10.11
CA SER A 238 -13.84 -10.79 -9.55
C SER A 238 -13.86 -9.26 -9.47
N VAL A 239 -13.42 -8.71 -8.34
CA VAL A 239 -13.32 -7.25 -8.12
C VAL A 239 -12.17 -6.62 -8.87
N PHE A 240 -11.02 -7.32 -8.96
CA PHE A 240 -9.87 -6.85 -9.71
C PHE A 240 -10.22 -6.74 -11.20
N ASN A 241 -10.81 -7.80 -11.78
CA ASN A 241 -11.24 -7.78 -13.18
C ASN A 241 -12.35 -6.74 -13.44
N TRP A 242 -13.22 -6.45 -12.46
CA TRP A 242 -14.25 -5.40 -12.57
C TRP A 242 -13.63 -4.00 -12.64
N LEU A 243 -12.57 -3.73 -11.88
CA LEU A 243 -11.80 -2.48 -11.96
C LEU A 243 -10.95 -2.41 -13.25
N CYS A 244 -10.34 -3.51 -13.67
CA CYS A 244 -9.55 -3.56 -14.91
C CYS A 244 -10.42 -3.38 -16.17
N GLU A 245 -11.63 -3.93 -16.23
CA GLU A 245 -12.63 -3.63 -17.28
C GLU A 245 -13.30 -2.24 -17.10
N ASN A 246 -12.74 -1.38 -16.22
CA ASN A 246 -13.18 -0.04 -15.85
C ASN A 246 -14.70 0.09 -15.69
N GLN A 247 -15.29 -0.86 -14.97
CA GLN A 247 -16.73 -0.90 -14.71
C GLN A 247 -17.12 0.06 -13.58
N SER A 248 -18.40 0.41 -13.52
CA SER A 248 -18.87 1.36 -12.51
C SER A 248 -18.77 0.81 -11.10
N CYS A 249 -18.35 1.65 -10.16
CA CYS A 249 -18.44 1.44 -8.71
C CYS A 249 -19.06 2.71 -8.10
N ALA A 250 -20.26 2.62 -7.51
CA ALA A 250 -21.05 3.77 -7.04
C ALA A 250 -21.18 4.88 -8.11
N GLY A 251 -21.56 4.50 -9.34
CA GLY A 251 -21.66 5.39 -10.50
C GLY A 251 -20.32 5.86 -11.11
N ARG A 252 -19.23 5.87 -10.33
CA ARG A 252 -17.88 6.32 -10.72
C ARG A 252 -17.12 5.25 -11.51
N ARG A 253 -16.04 5.64 -12.19
CA ARG A 253 -15.10 4.78 -12.94
C ARG A 253 -13.67 5.21 -12.69
N LEU A 254 -12.79 4.27 -12.35
CA LEU A 254 -11.43 4.56 -11.86
C LEU A 254 -10.52 5.16 -12.94
N PHE A 255 -10.62 4.69 -14.18
CA PHE A 255 -9.71 5.08 -15.26
C PHE A 255 -10.35 5.96 -16.32
N TYR A 256 -9.51 6.70 -17.04
CA TYR A 256 -9.86 7.45 -18.26
C TYR A 256 -8.67 7.49 -19.22
N VAL A 257 -8.94 7.87 -20.48
CA VAL A 257 -7.93 8.06 -21.52
C VAL A 257 -7.65 9.55 -21.69
N SER A 258 -6.38 9.92 -21.82
CA SER A 258 -5.94 11.27 -22.17
C SER A 258 -4.64 11.22 -22.96
N ASN A 259 -4.54 11.99 -24.05
CA ASN A 259 -3.36 12.07 -24.92
C ASN A 259 -2.76 10.70 -25.29
N GLY A 260 -3.64 9.77 -25.67
CA GLY A 260 -3.30 8.40 -26.08
C GLY A 260 -3.12 7.39 -24.92
N ARG A 261 -3.01 7.82 -23.66
CA ARG A 261 -2.60 6.96 -22.54
C ARG A 261 -3.71 6.77 -21.50
N ILE A 262 -3.61 5.68 -20.74
CA ILE A 262 -4.42 5.44 -19.53
C ILE A 262 -4.03 6.44 -18.42
N LYS A 263 -5.01 6.87 -17.61
CA LYS A 263 -4.80 7.63 -16.37
C LYS A 263 -5.79 7.17 -15.29
N GLY A 264 -5.35 7.10 -14.04
CA GLY A 264 -6.22 6.96 -12.87
C GLY A 264 -6.87 8.31 -12.51
N ARG A 265 -8.10 8.28 -11.98
CA ARG A 265 -8.76 9.44 -11.35
C ARG A 265 -8.43 9.49 -9.87
N GLU A 266 -8.20 10.68 -9.35
CA GLU A 266 -7.94 10.90 -7.93
C GLU A 266 -9.12 11.60 -7.23
N GLY A 267 -9.22 11.43 -5.91
CA GLY A 267 -10.22 12.07 -5.05
C GLY A 267 -11.32 11.13 -4.55
N PRO A 268 -12.34 11.67 -3.85
CA PRO A 268 -13.37 10.88 -3.15
C PRO A 268 -14.04 9.82 -4.02
N GLY A 269 -13.92 8.57 -3.58
CA GLY A 269 -14.47 7.40 -4.25
C GLY A 269 -13.71 6.87 -5.48
N TYR A 270 -12.59 7.48 -5.86
CA TYR A 270 -11.64 6.97 -6.86
C TYR A 270 -10.41 6.33 -6.18
N GLN A 271 -9.18 6.56 -6.64
CA GLN A 271 -8.01 6.42 -5.77
C GLN A 271 -7.81 7.70 -4.95
N GLY A 272 -7.33 7.57 -3.71
CA GLY A 272 -7.04 8.73 -2.85
C GLY A 272 -5.78 9.48 -3.26
N HIS A 273 -4.84 8.79 -3.93
CA HIS A 273 -3.50 9.28 -4.27
C HIS A 273 -3.07 8.71 -5.64
N ALA A 274 -2.24 9.44 -6.38
CA ALA A 274 -1.59 8.95 -7.60
C ALA A 274 -0.84 7.62 -7.36
N GLY A 275 -0.91 6.69 -8.32
CA GLY A 275 -0.30 5.36 -8.20
C GLY A 275 -0.97 4.39 -7.20
N GLN A 276 -2.02 4.76 -6.45
CA GLN A 276 -2.59 3.86 -5.42
C GLN A 276 -3.13 2.54 -6.00
N PHE A 277 -3.74 2.55 -7.19
CA PHE A 277 -4.15 1.30 -7.84
C PHE A 277 -2.94 0.43 -8.21
N LEU A 278 -1.87 1.04 -8.74
CA LEU A 278 -0.64 0.34 -9.10
C LEU A 278 0.05 -0.26 -7.86
N ALA A 279 0.07 0.48 -6.74
CA ALA A 279 0.56 0.00 -5.46
C ALA A 279 -0.22 -1.24 -4.98
N MET A 280 -1.56 -1.20 -5.03
CA MET A 280 -2.37 -2.34 -4.57
C MET A 280 -2.26 -3.55 -5.52
N ALA A 281 -2.12 -3.31 -6.82
CA ALA A 281 -1.83 -4.36 -7.82
C ALA A 281 -0.47 -5.04 -7.52
N ALA A 282 0.59 -4.26 -7.25
CA ALA A 282 1.89 -4.76 -6.80
C ALA A 282 1.80 -5.51 -5.45
N GLN A 283 1.11 -4.94 -4.46
CA GLN A 283 0.87 -5.55 -3.14
C GLN A 283 0.07 -6.88 -3.19
N THR A 284 -0.48 -7.23 -4.35
CA THR A 284 -1.23 -8.47 -4.61
C THR A 284 -0.70 -9.26 -5.81
N ASN A 285 0.51 -8.94 -6.29
CA ASN A 285 1.24 -9.64 -7.36
C ASN A 285 0.47 -9.76 -8.69
N ALA A 286 -0.17 -8.68 -9.14
CA ALA A 286 -0.78 -8.64 -10.48
C ALA A 286 0.29 -8.61 -11.59
N PRO A 287 0.25 -9.49 -12.62
CA PRO A 287 1.19 -9.45 -13.74
C PRO A 287 1.14 -8.13 -14.52
N ARG A 288 2.29 -7.69 -15.07
CA ARG A 288 2.40 -6.44 -15.85
C ARG A 288 1.62 -6.47 -17.17
N GLU A 289 1.41 -7.68 -17.70
CA GLU A 289 0.61 -7.99 -18.89
C GLU A 289 -0.91 -7.99 -18.62
N THR A 290 -1.34 -7.77 -17.38
CA THR A 290 -2.78 -7.72 -17.03
C THR A 290 -3.48 -6.63 -17.84
N ALA A 291 -4.42 -7.03 -18.68
CA ALA A 291 -5.19 -6.11 -19.51
C ALA A 291 -6.12 -5.20 -18.67
N ILE A 292 -6.14 -3.92 -19.00
CA ILE A 292 -7.01 -2.88 -18.45
C ILE A 292 -7.76 -2.22 -19.62
N ARG A 293 -9.08 -2.25 -19.62
CA ARG A 293 -9.89 -1.74 -20.73
C ARG A 293 -10.60 -0.44 -20.36
N VAL A 294 -10.28 0.63 -21.08
CA VAL A 294 -10.68 2.01 -20.76
C VAL A 294 -11.27 2.68 -21.99
N GLN A 295 -12.56 3.04 -21.92
CA GLN A 295 -13.28 3.78 -22.96
C GLN A 295 -13.19 3.15 -24.37
N GLY A 296 -13.26 1.81 -24.44
CA GLY A 296 -13.19 1.06 -25.71
C GLY A 296 -11.78 0.86 -26.27
N ARG A 297 -10.74 1.20 -25.49
CA ARG A 297 -9.34 0.91 -25.80
C ARG A 297 -8.75 -0.02 -24.76
N ASP A 298 -7.88 -0.90 -25.23
CA ASP A 298 -7.14 -1.85 -24.40
C ASP A 298 -5.79 -1.23 -23.99
N PHE A 299 -5.40 -1.48 -22.75
CA PHE A 299 -4.15 -1.09 -22.10
C PHE A 299 -3.67 -2.24 -21.20
N THR A 300 -2.55 -2.05 -20.51
CA THR A 300 -1.94 -3.01 -19.58
C THR A 300 -1.55 -2.34 -18.25
N ILE A 301 -1.20 -3.15 -17.24
CA ILE A 301 -0.50 -2.66 -16.03
C ILE A 301 0.85 -2.02 -16.43
N GLU A 302 1.54 -2.54 -17.46
CA GLU A 302 2.75 -1.94 -18.02
C GLU A 302 2.55 -0.49 -18.48
N GLU A 303 1.49 -0.21 -19.24
CA GLU A 303 1.18 1.17 -19.67
C GLU A 303 0.76 2.07 -18.51
N LEU A 304 0.21 1.52 -17.43
CA LEU A 304 -0.03 2.26 -16.19
C LEU A 304 1.30 2.58 -15.47
N ILE A 305 2.25 1.65 -15.40
CA ILE A 305 3.61 1.90 -14.87
C ILE A 305 4.28 3.04 -15.63
N MET A 306 4.19 3.04 -16.97
CA MET A 306 4.73 4.10 -17.82
C MET A 306 4.08 5.48 -17.57
N GLU A 307 2.76 5.56 -17.39
CA GLU A 307 2.11 6.84 -17.02
C GLU A 307 2.48 7.29 -15.60
N GLU A 308 2.57 6.37 -14.64
CA GLU A 308 2.97 6.69 -13.27
C GLU A 308 4.44 7.16 -13.21
N GLN A 309 5.33 6.61 -14.06
CA GLN A 309 6.70 7.10 -14.32
C GLN A 309 6.72 8.50 -14.92
N LEU A 310 5.94 8.75 -15.99
CA LEU A 310 5.85 10.06 -16.66
C LEU A 310 5.40 11.17 -15.70
N THR A 311 4.60 10.83 -14.69
CA THR A 311 4.00 11.77 -13.73
C THR A 311 4.80 11.94 -12.42
N CYS A 312 6.01 11.39 -12.28
CA CYS A 312 6.89 11.64 -11.13
C CYS A 312 7.32 13.12 -11.04
N ARG A 313 7.22 13.75 -9.85
CA ARG A 313 7.55 15.16 -9.59
C ARG A 313 8.13 15.37 -8.18
N GLU A 314 8.86 16.47 -8.01
CA GLU A 314 9.21 17.05 -6.70
C GLU A 314 8.66 18.49 -6.61
N PRO A 315 8.16 18.94 -5.44
CA PRO A 315 7.68 18.11 -4.32
C PRO A 315 6.33 17.47 -4.67
N SER A 316 6.18 16.17 -4.45
CA SER A 316 4.88 15.48 -4.48
C SER A 316 4.96 14.21 -3.64
N GLU A 317 3.81 13.61 -3.31
CA GLU A 317 3.78 12.28 -2.71
C GLU A 317 4.02 11.22 -3.81
N LEU A 318 5.10 10.47 -3.68
CA LEU A 318 5.47 9.35 -4.55
C LEU A 318 5.25 8.00 -3.86
N THR A 319 4.83 7.97 -2.59
CA THR A 319 4.53 6.78 -1.76
C THR A 319 4.06 5.56 -2.55
N PHE A 320 2.91 5.67 -3.22
CA PHE A 320 2.25 4.56 -3.90
C PHE A 320 2.93 4.22 -5.24
N LYS A 321 3.47 5.23 -5.94
CA LYS A 321 4.34 5.01 -7.10
C LYS A 321 5.57 4.18 -6.71
N LEU A 322 6.19 4.46 -5.56
CA LEU A 322 7.35 3.72 -5.05
C LEU A 322 6.98 2.26 -4.74
N ILE A 323 5.83 1.98 -4.11
CA ILE A 323 5.34 0.60 -3.90
C ILE A 323 5.20 -0.14 -5.24
N GLY A 324 4.60 0.50 -6.25
CA GLY A 324 4.46 -0.07 -7.60
C GLY A 324 5.80 -0.31 -8.29
N PHE A 325 6.64 0.71 -8.38
CA PHE A 325 7.95 0.64 -9.03
C PHE A 325 8.87 -0.38 -8.36
N ALA A 326 8.84 -0.48 -7.02
CA ALA A 326 9.63 -1.45 -6.27
C ALA A 326 9.18 -2.91 -6.42
N HIS A 327 8.10 -3.17 -7.18
CA HIS A 327 7.67 -4.51 -7.57
C HIS A 327 7.85 -4.78 -9.07
N TYR A 328 7.72 -3.76 -9.93
CA TYR A 328 7.72 -3.92 -11.40
C TYR A 328 8.99 -3.47 -12.13
N LEU A 329 9.89 -2.73 -11.48
CA LEU A 329 11.12 -2.20 -12.09
C LEU A 329 12.37 -2.76 -11.42
N ASP A 330 13.45 -2.92 -12.18
CA ASP A 330 14.76 -3.23 -11.64
C ASP A 330 15.27 -2.11 -10.72
N SER A 331 16.06 -2.44 -9.69
CA SER A 331 16.59 -1.45 -8.73
C SER A 331 17.58 -0.43 -9.31
N ASP A 332 17.98 -0.56 -10.57
CA ASP A 332 18.79 0.39 -11.35
C ASP A 332 18.06 0.96 -12.57
N ALA A 333 16.74 0.73 -12.69
CA ALA A 333 15.90 1.31 -13.74
C ALA A 333 15.92 2.85 -13.73
N LYS A 334 16.01 3.44 -14.93
CA LYS A 334 16.06 4.89 -15.16
C LYS A 334 15.06 5.30 -16.23
N TRP A 335 14.37 6.41 -16.01
CA TRP A 335 13.36 6.92 -16.95
C TRP A 335 13.42 8.44 -17.07
N LYS A 336 12.60 8.96 -17.99
CA LYS A 336 12.30 10.39 -18.11
C LYS A 336 10.86 10.64 -17.70
N ASN A 337 10.61 11.69 -16.92
CA ASN A 337 9.25 12.19 -16.72
C ASN A 337 8.80 13.05 -17.91
N ASP A 338 7.53 13.45 -18.00
CA ASP A 338 7.02 14.25 -19.13
C ASP A 338 7.63 15.67 -19.26
N ARG A 339 8.42 16.11 -18.27
CA ARG A 339 9.22 17.35 -18.31
C ARG A 339 10.66 17.12 -18.80
N GLY A 340 11.03 15.89 -19.15
CA GLY A 340 12.38 15.52 -19.56
C GLY A 340 13.39 15.39 -18.41
N GLU A 341 12.94 15.47 -17.15
CA GLU A 341 13.81 15.25 -15.99
C GLU A 341 14.24 13.78 -15.91
N SER A 342 15.49 13.52 -15.51
CA SER A 342 15.94 12.16 -15.21
C SER A 342 15.39 11.67 -13.88
N TRP A 343 14.92 10.44 -13.84
CA TRP A 343 14.44 9.75 -12.64
C TRP A 343 15.02 8.34 -12.55
N ASP A 344 15.24 7.90 -11.32
CA ASP A 344 15.61 6.56 -10.92
C ASP A 344 15.02 6.28 -9.52
N LEU A 345 15.09 5.04 -9.05
CA LEU A 345 14.58 4.67 -7.72
C LEU A 345 15.29 5.41 -6.57
N PRO A 346 16.63 5.61 -6.55
CA PRO A 346 17.30 6.49 -5.58
C PRO A 346 16.72 7.91 -5.51
N ARG A 347 16.34 8.52 -6.65
CA ARG A 347 15.67 9.82 -6.67
C ARG A 347 14.28 9.78 -6.03
N VAL A 348 13.47 8.74 -6.31
CA VAL A 348 12.15 8.57 -5.68
C VAL A 348 12.28 8.36 -4.17
N ILE A 349 13.22 7.52 -3.75
CA ILE A 349 13.51 7.26 -2.32
C ILE A 349 13.93 8.54 -1.60
N ARG A 350 14.84 9.34 -2.19
CA ARG A 350 15.24 10.64 -1.65
C ARG A 350 14.05 11.60 -1.49
N ALA A 351 13.16 11.63 -2.48
CA ALA A 351 11.98 12.50 -2.46
C ALA A 351 10.92 12.07 -1.42
N GLU A 352 10.84 10.78 -1.08
CA GLU A 352 10.00 10.27 0.00
C GLU A 352 10.63 10.39 1.39
N LEU A 353 11.95 10.21 1.53
CA LEU A 353 12.66 10.44 2.80
C LEU A 353 12.62 11.90 3.26
N ALA A 354 12.52 12.85 2.32
CA ALA A 354 12.37 14.28 2.61
C ALA A 354 10.93 14.67 3.05
N GLN A 355 10.04 13.71 3.33
CA GLN A 355 8.65 13.94 3.68
C GLN A 355 8.33 13.45 5.10
N THR A 356 7.72 14.33 5.90
CA THR A 356 7.35 14.02 7.29
C THR A 356 6.32 12.89 7.37
N ILE A 357 6.53 11.95 8.30
CA ILE A 357 5.54 10.89 8.60
C ILE A 357 4.34 11.48 9.36
N ASN A 358 4.61 12.35 10.33
CA ASN A 358 3.59 12.93 11.18
C ASN A 358 2.72 13.95 10.42
N GLY A 359 1.41 13.67 10.34
CA GLY A 359 0.43 14.49 9.62
C GLY A 359 0.05 13.96 8.24
N ALA A 360 0.73 12.93 7.73
CA ALA A 360 0.35 12.25 6.49
C ALA A 360 -0.87 11.33 6.68
N ALA A 361 -1.54 10.99 5.57
CA ALA A 361 -2.66 10.05 5.54
C ALA A 361 -2.27 8.68 6.14
N CYS A 362 -3.20 8.05 6.84
CA CYS A 362 -2.98 6.80 7.59
C CYS A 362 -1.70 6.84 8.47
N GLY A 363 -1.46 7.99 9.10
CA GLY A 363 -0.29 8.24 9.96
C GLY A 363 1.06 8.22 9.24
N GLY A 364 1.09 8.28 7.91
CA GLY A 364 2.30 8.10 7.11
C GLY A 364 2.75 6.65 6.96
N THR A 365 2.00 5.66 7.48
CA THR A 365 2.35 4.23 7.42
C THR A 365 2.66 3.75 5.99
N HIS A 366 1.93 4.27 5.00
CA HIS A 366 2.15 3.93 3.59
C HIS A 366 3.53 4.42 3.06
N ARG A 367 4.07 5.54 3.55
CA ARG A 367 5.42 6.01 3.19
C ARG A 367 6.48 4.99 3.64
N ILE A 368 6.35 4.52 4.89
CA ILE A 368 7.24 3.50 5.45
C ILE A 368 7.07 2.18 4.69
N MET A 369 5.85 1.80 4.29
CA MET A 369 5.60 0.66 3.39
C MET A 369 6.30 0.82 2.04
N GLY A 370 6.25 2.00 1.40
CA GLY A 370 6.95 2.26 0.13
C GLY A 370 8.48 2.13 0.25
N LEU A 371 9.06 2.70 1.30
CA LEU A 371 10.48 2.53 1.61
C LEU A 371 10.82 1.06 1.92
N THR A 372 9.94 0.33 2.59
CA THR A 372 10.12 -1.11 2.89
C THR A 372 10.11 -1.96 1.62
N TYR A 373 9.17 -1.72 0.69
CA TYR A 373 9.13 -2.38 -0.62
C TYR A 373 10.43 -2.14 -1.39
N ALA A 374 10.91 -0.89 -1.43
CA ALA A 374 12.17 -0.55 -2.09
C ALA A 374 13.37 -1.27 -1.47
N VAL A 375 13.47 -1.28 -0.13
CA VAL A 375 14.54 -1.98 0.61
C VAL A 375 14.51 -3.48 0.35
N LYS A 376 13.36 -4.16 0.53
CA LYS A 376 13.28 -5.62 0.36
C LYS A 376 13.48 -6.05 -1.10
N MET A 377 13.13 -5.22 -2.10
CA MET A 377 13.48 -5.50 -3.50
C MET A 377 14.97 -5.31 -3.80
N ARG A 378 15.62 -4.30 -3.21
CA ARG A 378 17.08 -4.10 -3.34
C ARG A 378 17.88 -5.26 -2.73
N ASP A 379 17.43 -5.72 -1.57
CA ASP A 379 17.99 -6.83 -0.80
C ASP A 379 17.82 -8.18 -1.54
N ALA A 380 16.60 -8.48 -2.02
CA ALA A 380 16.30 -9.67 -2.83
C ALA A 380 16.96 -9.68 -4.23
N ALA A 381 17.51 -8.55 -4.67
CA ALA A 381 18.33 -8.45 -5.87
C ALA A 381 19.84 -8.62 -5.59
N GLU A 382 20.23 -8.87 -4.33
CA GLU A 382 21.62 -9.02 -3.85
C GLU A 382 22.55 -7.83 -4.18
N LYS A 383 21.99 -6.64 -4.47
CA LYS A 383 22.76 -5.45 -4.86
C LYS A 383 23.09 -4.56 -3.65
N PRO A 384 24.28 -3.90 -3.62
CA PRO A 384 24.73 -3.12 -2.46
C PRO A 384 23.70 -2.14 -1.88
N MET A 385 23.53 -2.22 -0.55
CA MET A 385 22.61 -1.41 0.24
C MET A 385 23.28 -0.09 0.64
N GLU A 386 23.44 0.81 -0.32
CA GLU A 386 24.24 2.04 -0.20
C GLU A 386 23.43 3.33 -0.48
N GLY A 387 23.95 4.47 -0.02
CA GLY A 387 23.38 5.80 -0.31
C GLY A 387 21.91 5.92 0.11
N GLN A 388 21.02 6.19 -0.85
CA GLN A 388 19.58 6.31 -0.59
C GLN A 388 18.94 4.98 -0.18
N TRP A 389 19.45 3.83 -0.65
CA TRP A 389 18.98 2.51 -0.21
C TRP A 389 19.32 2.27 1.26
N TRP A 390 20.55 2.57 1.67
CA TRP A 390 20.97 2.50 3.06
C TRP A 390 20.13 3.41 3.96
N ARG A 391 19.90 4.66 3.54
CA ARG A 391 19.03 5.61 4.26
C ARG A 391 17.62 5.07 4.41
N ALA A 392 17.03 4.51 3.36
CA ALA A 392 15.71 3.89 3.41
C ALA A 392 15.67 2.68 4.34
N LYS A 393 16.69 1.81 4.33
CA LYS A 393 16.77 0.68 5.26
C LYS A 393 16.84 1.19 6.70
N LYS A 394 17.74 2.12 7.01
CA LYS A 394 17.83 2.71 8.34
C LYS A 394 16.51 3.36 8.78
N PHE A 395 15.82 4.06 7.88
CA PHE A 395 14.51 4.65 8.18
C PHE A 395 13.48 3.59 8.57
N VAL A 396 13.38 2.50 7.79
CA VAL A 396 12.46 1.38 8.07
C VAL A 396 12.83 0.67 9.37
N ASP A 397 14.11 0.39 9.59
CA ASP A 397 14.63 -0.26 10.81
C ASP A 397 14.34 0.60 12.07
N ASP A 398 14.64 1.92 12.01
CA ASP A 398 14.40 2.88 13.10
C ASP A 398 12.91 2.96 13.45
N TYR A 399 12.03 3.08 12.45
CA TYR A 399 10.58 3.11 12.67
C TYR A 399 10.04 1.76 13.15
N TYR A 400 10.62 0.63 12.74
CA TYR A 400 10.21 -0.69 13.22
C TYR A 400 10.50 -0.83 14.72
N ALA A 401 11.72 -0.48 15.14
CA ALA A 401 12.11 -0.44 16.54
C ALA A 401 11.25 0.53 17.36
N TYR A 402 10.99 1.73 16.84
CA TYR A 402 10.16 2.74 17.50
C TYR A 402 8.69 2.30 17.64
N SER A 403 8.10 1.68 16.62
CA SER A 403 6.71 1.19 16.68
C SER A 403 6.47 0.16 17.78
N LEU A 404 7.49 -0.62 18.13
CA LEU A 404 7.48 -1.58 19.23
C LEU A 404 7.46 -0.90 20.61
N THR A 405 7.93 0.35 20.77
CA THR A 405 7.80 1.13 22.02
C THR A 405 6.41 1.80 22.13
N LEU A 406 5.77 2.07 20.98
CA LEU A 406 4.45 2.66 20.88
C LEU A 406 3.28 1.67 21.07
N GLN A 407 3.55 0.38 21.29
CA GLN A 407 2.54 -0.61 21.60
C GLN A 407 1.87 -0.37 22.97
N ASN A 408 0.56 -0.57 23.03
CA ASN A 408 -0.27 -0.54 24.24
C ASN A 408 -0.31 -1.92 24.93
N ARG A 409 -0.67 -1.95 26.22
CA ARG A 409 -0.71 -3.19 27.04
C ARG A 409 -1.64 -4.28 26.49
N ASP A 410 -2.68 -3.90 25.74
CA ASP A 410 -3.65 -4.81 25.10
C ASP A 410 -3.14 -5.41 23.77
N GLY A 411 -1.98 -4.97 23.27
CA GLY A 411 -1.44 -5.36 21.96
C GLY A 411 -1.82 -4.43 20.81
N SER A 412 -2.70 -3.43 21.01
CA SER A 412 -2.96 -2.39 20.00
C SER A 412 -1.73 -1.49 19.79
N PHE A 413 -1.60 -0.92 18.59
CA PHE A 413 -0.63 0.15 18.34
C PHE A 413 -1.25 1.52 18.64
N SER A 414 -0.39 2.51 18.89
CA SER A 414 -0.79 3.85 19.36
C SER A 414 -1.92 4.48 18.54
N SER A 415 -2.95 4.98 19.24
CA SER A 415 -4.02 5.80 18.67
C SER A 415 -3.51 7.13 18.06
N ASP A 416 -2.29 7.54 18.39
CA ASP A 416 -1.60 8.72 17.85
C ASP A 416 -0.62 8.39 16.71
N TRP A 417 -0.70 7.18 16.13
CA TRP A 417 0.25 6.67 15.14
C TRP A 417 1.70 6.80 15.67
N PHE A 418 2.64 7.25 14.83
CA PHE A 418 4.04 7.44 15.21
C PHE A 418 4.34 8.78 15.92
N LYS A 419 3.31 9.54 16.34
CA LYS A 419 3.50 10.86 16.98
C LYS A 419 3.97 10.75 18.44
N ARG A 420 3.39 9.81 19.19
CA ARG A 420 3.68 9.47 20.60
C ARG A 420 2.90 8.21 20.99
N ARG A 421 3.08 7.71 22.21
CA ARG A 421 2.19 6.69 22.81
C ARG A 421 0.78 7.26 22.99
N GLY A 422 -0.26 6.45 22.78
CA GLY A 422 -1.66 6.88 22.79
C GLY A 422 -2.64 5.70 22.82
N ASN A 423 -3.68 5.81 23.65
CA ASN A 423 -4.63 4.72 23.93
C ASN A 423 -6.04 5.29 24.09
N TRP A 424 -6.60 5.83 22.99
CA TRP A 424 -7.89 6.53 22.96
C TRP A 424 -8.68 6.26 21.66
N GLY A 425 -9.93 6.73 21.60
CA GLY A 425 -10.75 6.70 20.38
C GLY A 425 -11.52 5.39 20.14
N GLY A 426 -11.71 4.59 21.19
CA GLY A 426 -12.50 3.36 21.14
C GLY A 426 -11.93 2.31 20.18
N ASN A 427 -12.80 1.39 19.75
CA ASN A 427 -12.40 0.26 18.91
C ASN A 427 -12.07 0.67 17.48
N ASP A 428 -12.82 1.60 16.87
CA ASP A 428 -12.57 2.06 15.50
C ASP A 428 -11.18 2.70 15.34
N ARG A 429 -10.76 3.55 16.29
CA ARG A 429 -9.43 4.17 16.20
C ARG A 429 -8.31 3.14 16.39
N LYS A 430 -8.45 2.22 17.34
CA LYS A 430 -7.46 1.14 17.55
C LYS A 430 -7.40 0.17 16.38
N PHE A 431 -8.54 -0.15 15.76
CA PHE A 431 -8.62 -0.96 14.55
C PHE A 431 -7.92 -0.27 13.37
N GLN A 432 -8.21 1.02 13.16
CA GLN A 432 -7.56 1.86 12.15
C GLN A 432 -6.04 1.91 12.34
N THR A 433 -5.51 2.25 13.52
CA THR A 433 -4.05 2.35 13.73
C THR A 433 -3.37 0.97 13.73
N THR A 434 -3.93 -0.01 14.45
CA THR A 434 -3.31 -1.33 14.57
C THR A 434 -3.33 -2.10 13.26
N GLY A 435 -4.41 -2.02 12.48
CA GLY A 435 -4.52 -2.71 11.18
C GLY A 435 -3.44 -2.28 10.18
N HIS A 436 -3.25 -0.96 10.03
CA HIS A 436 -2.22 -0.40 9.13
C HIS A 436 -0.80 -0.66 9.64
N ILE A 437 -0.52 -0.37 10.92
CA ILE A 437 0.84 -0.50 11.47
C ILE A 437 1.25 -1.98 11.48
N LEU A 438 0.36 -2.89 11.87
CA LEU A 438 0.64 -4.32 11.86
C LEU A 438 0.82 -4.88 10.44
N GLU A 439 0.06 -4.41 9.44
CA GLU A 439 0.26 -4.81 8.05
C GLU A 439 1.68 -4.49 7.57
N TRP A 440 2.12 -3.24 7.79
CA TRP A 440 3.46 -2.82 7.42
C TRP A 440 4.53 -3.57 8.21
N MET A 441 4.39 -3.73 9.53
CA MET A 441 5.37 -4.46 10.34
C MET A 441 5.47 -5.94 9.96
N VAL A 442 4.34 -6.62 9.68
CA VAL A 442 4.34 -8.02 9.23
C VAL A 442 4.95 -8.18 7.83
N TYR A 443 4.85 -7.17 6.96
CA TYR A 443 5.56 -7.16 5.68
C TYR A 443 7.05 -6.84 5.82
N ALA A 444 7.41 -5.87 6.66
CA ALA A 444 8.79 -5.45 6.91
C ALA A 444 9.62 -6.53 7.61
N ALA A 445 9.03 -7.22 8.59
CA ALA A 445 9.70 -8.11 9.53
C ALA A 445 10.62 -9.15 8.89
N GLU A 446 11.67 -9.52 9.61
CA GLU A 446 12.41 -10.76 9.39
C GLU A 446 11.70 -11.95 10.06
N GLU A 447 11.97 -13.17 9.61
CA GLU A 447 11.22 -14.37 10.05
C GLU A 447 11.30 -14.60 11.57
N ASN A 448 12.42 -14.27 12.22
CA ASN A 448 12.54 -14.34 13.69
C ASN A 448 11.72 -13.24 14.40
N GLN A 449 11.50 -12.08 13.77
CA GLN A 449 10.72 -10.97 14.34
C GLN A 449 9.21 -11.25 14.31
N LEU A 450 8.72 -12.08 13.40
CA LEU A 450 7.32 -12.57 13.42
C LEU A 450 7.00 -13.33 14.72
N HIS A 451 8.02 -13.94 15.34
CA HIS A 451 7.89 -14.64 16.62
C HIS A 451 8.03 -13.74 17.86
N ASP A 452 8.28 -12.43 17.70
CA ASP A 452 8.36 -11.46 18.79
C ASP A 452 7.01 -11.32 19.50
N GLU A 453 7.02 -11.28 20.83
CA GLU A 453 5.79 -11.27 21.63
C GLU A 453 4.93 -10.02 21.39
N ARG A 454 5.53 -8.91 20.96
CA ARG A 454 4.81 -7.70 20.56
C ARG A 454 4.00 -7.92 19.28
N ILE A 455 4.60 -8.51 18.25
CA ILE A 455 3.90 -8.85 16.99
C ILE A 455 2.80 -9.88 17.27
N VAL A 456 3.13 -10.95 18.01
CA VAL A 456 2.18 -11.99 18.46
C VAL A 456 0.97 -11.38 19.20
N ARG A 457 1.19 -10.41 20.11
CA ARG A 457 0.09 -9.69 20.80
C ARG A 457 -0.74 -8.83 19.86
N SER A 458 -0.15 -8.11 18.91
CA SER A 458 -0.91 -7.30 17.96
C SER A 458 -1.76 -8.14 17.00
N VAL A 459 -1.24 -9.29 16.54
CA VAL A 459 -2.01 -10.26 15.75
C VAL A 459 -3.16 -10.85 16.57
N ALA A 460 -2.91 -11.22 17.83
CA ALA A 460 -3.96 -11.70 18.75
C ALA A 460 -5.04 -10.64 19.00
N TYR A 461 -4.63 -9.40 19.30
CA TYR A 461 -5.53 -8.26 19.51
C TYR A 461 -6.44 -8.05 18.30
N LEU A 462 -5.86 -7.95 17.10
CA LEU A 462 -6.59 -7.62 15.89
C LEU A 462 -7.57 -8.75 15.49
N ALA A 463 -7.13 -10.02 15.56
CA ALA A 463 -8.00 -11.16 15.28
C ALA A 463 -9.15 -11.27 16.29
N ASN A 464 -8.90 -11.06 17.58
CA ASN A 464 -9.94 -11.10 18.61
C ASN A 464 -10.94 -9.96 18.45
N LEU A 465 -10.47 -8.71 18.25
CA LEU A 465 -11.33 -7.53 18.05
C LEU A 465 -12.28 -7.73 16.86
N MET A 466 -11.76 -8.22 15.74
CA MET A 466 -12.56 -8.51 14.54
C MET A 466 -13.60 -9.63 14.75
N VAL A 467 -13.29 -10.66 15.55
CA VAL A 467 -14.21 -11.78 15.84
C VAL A 467 -15.30 -11.39 16.84
N GLN A 468 -14.94 -10.60 17.87
CA GLN A 468 -15.86 -10.05 18.86
C GLN A 468 -16.85 -9.10 18.19
N HIS A 469 -16.36 -8.11 17.44
CA HIS A 469 -17.16 -7.09 16.76
C HIS A 469 -17.46 -7.45 15.29
N ARG A 470 -17.69 -8.74 15.00
CA ARG A 470 -17.93 -9.29 13.63
C ARG A 470 -19.16 -8.76 12.88
N TYR A 471 -20.00 -7.95 13.53
CA TYR A 471 -21.17 -7.28 12.93
C TYR A 471 -21.03 -5.76 12.86
N HIS A 472 -19.89 -5.20 13.29
CA HIS A 472 -19.58 -3.77 13.22
C HIS A 472 -19.17 -3.37 11.81
N ASP A 473 -19.67 -2.24 11.31
CA ASP A 473 -19.37 -1.78 9.95
C ASP A 473 -18.09 -0.95 9.90
N TRP A 474 -16.95 -1.62 10.06
CA TRP A 474 -15.64 -0.96 9.98
C TRP A 474 -15.40 -0.27 8.63
N GLU A 475 -14.71 0.88 8.64
CA GLU A 475 -14.23 1.56 7.43
C GLU A 475 -13.49 0.60 6.46
N TYR A 476 -13.76 0.70 5.16
CA TYR A 476 -13.24 -0.25 4.16
C TYR A 476 -11.70 -0.29 4.06
N GLY A 477 -11.02 0.84 4.29
CA GLY A 477 -9.56 0.92 4.33
C GLY A 477 -8.97 0.11 5.48
N PRO A 478 -9.20 0.52 6.75
CA PRO A 478 -8.87 -0.28 7.93
C PRO A 478 -9.26 -1.75 7.84
N LYS A 479 -10.44 -2.07 7.29
CA LYS A 479 -10.93 -3.43 7.08
C LYS A 479 -10.05 -4.21 6.09
N GLY A 480 -9.67 -3.60 4.96
CA GLY A 480 -8.75 -4.19 3.99
C GLY A 480 -7.34 -4.41 4.55
N HIS A 481 -6.75 -3.38 5.19
CA HIS A 481 -5.42 -3.47 5.79
C HIS A 481 -5.35 -4.50 6.93
N SER A 482 -6.38 -4.57 7.78
CA SER A 482 -6.44 -5.55 8.87
C SER A 482 -6.56 -7.00 8.37
N VAL A 483 -7.38 -7.22 7.33
CA VAL A 483 -7.43 -8.53 6.65
C VAL A 483 -6.07 -8.87 6.03
N ARG A 484 -5.40 -7.92 5.35
CA ARG A 484 -4.07 -8.14 4.76
C ARG A 484 -3.02 -8.46 5.82
N ALA A 485 -3.01 -7.75 6.96
CA ALA A 485 -2.09 -7.99 8.07
C ALA A 485 -2.21 -9.41 8.64
N LEU A 486 -3.44 -9.83 8.98
CA LEU A 486 -3.71 -11.17 9.51
C LEU A 486 -3.39 -12.26 8.48
N ARG A 487 -3.68 -12.01 7.19
CA ARG A 487 -3.37 -12.94 6.10
C ARG A 487 -1.87 -13.08 5.87
N LEU A 488 -1.11 -11.99 5.70
CA LEU A 488 0.34 -12.06 5.49
C LEU A 488 1.05 -12.74 6.66
N TYR A 489 0.61 -12.50 7.90
CA TYR A 489 1.17 -13.17 9.07
C TYR A 489 0.92 -14.69 9.01
N HIS A 490 -0.28 -15.10 8.61
CA HIS A 490 -0.58 -16.53 8.42
C HIS A 490 0.27 -17.13 7.29
N GLU A 491 0.32 -16.49 6.13
CA GLU A 491 1.04 -16.95 4.94
C GLU A 491 2.55 -17.12 5.21
N ARG A 492 3.18 -16.21 5.96
CA ARG A 492 4.61 -16.32 6.36
C ARG A 492 4.84 -17.37 7.45
N VAL A 493 4.05 -17.36 8.52
CA VAL A 493 4.33 -18.16 9.73
C VAL A 493 3.82 -19.60 9.66
N PHE A 494 2.73 -19.85 8.91
CA PHE A 494 2.09 -21.18 8.80
C PHE A 494 2.05 -21.71 7.36
N GLY A 495 2.54 -20.95 6.38
CA GLY A 495 2.50 -21.30 4.97
C GLY A 495 1.11 -21.15 4.33
N ASN A 496 1.08 -21.27 3.00
CA ASN A 496 -0.13 -21.08 2.17
C ASN A 496 -1.14 -22.25 2.23
N ASP A 497 -1.20 -22.96 3.35
CA ASP A 497 -2.17 -24.04 3.63
C ASP A 497 -3.62 -23.54 3.62
N TRP A 498 -3.83 -22.30 4.08
CA TRP A 498 -5.14 -21.69 4.26
C TRP A 498 -5.82 -21.37 2.93
N LYS A 499 -6.66 -22.30 2.49
CA LYS A 499 -7.53 -22.10 1.32
C LYS A 499 -8.77 -21.34 1.74
N ARG A 500 -9.01 -20.20 1.10
CA ARG A 500 -10.21 -19.38 1.34
C ARG A 500 -11.46 -20.22 1.04
N PRO A 501 -12.55 -20.16 1.83
CA PRO A 501 -13.75 -20.99 1.62
C PRO A 501 -14.29 -21.01 0.19
N THR A 502 -14.25 -19.87 -0.52
CA THR A 502 -14.64 -19.78 -1.94
C THR A 502 -13.74 -20.56 -2.90
N GLN A 503 -12.44 -20.72 -2.60
CA GLN A 503 -11.51 -21.52 -3.41
C GLN A 503 -11.80 -23.01 -3.28
N VAL A 504 -12.15 -23.49 -2.08
CA VAL A 504 -12.56 -24.89 -1.83
C VAL A 504 -13.79 -25.24 -2.68
N VAL A 505 -14.86 -24.44 -2.57
CA VAL A 505 -16.09 -24.64 -3.35
C VAL A 505 -15.88 -24.50 -4.88
N LYS A 506 -14.93 -23.66 -5.31
CA LYS A 506 -14.52 -23.57 -6.74
C LYS A 506 -13.81 -24.86 -7.21
N ARG A 507 -13.01 -25.53 -6.35
CA ARG A 507 -12.33 -26.80 -6.66
C ARG A 507 -13.28 -28.00 -6.69
N ASP A 508 -14.17 -28.13 -5.72
CA ASP A 508 -15.10 -29.26 -5.61
C ASP A 508 -16.06 -29.32 -6.81
N LYS A 509 -16.54 -28.17 -7.26
CA LYS A 509 -17.37 -28.09 -8.49
C LYS A 509 -16.60 -28.55 -9.73
N LYS A 510 -15.31 -28.22 -9.84
CA LYS A 510 -14.43 -28.65 -10.94
C LYS A 510 -14.04 -30.14 -10.86
N SER A 511 -14.11 -30.75 -9.67
CA SER A 511 -14.00 -32.20 -9.47
C SER A 511 -15.29 -32.93 -9.89
N SER A 512 -16.45 -32.38 -9.50
CA SER A 512 -17.77 -33.00 -9.72
C SER A 512 -18.23 -33.11 -11.18
N SER A 513 -17.62 -32.39 -12.12
CA SER A 513 -17.98 -32.44 -13.55
C SER A 513 -17.58 -33.74 -14.27
N THR A 514 -16.73 -34.58 -13.67
CA THR A 514 -16.03 -35.65 -14.39
C THR A 514 -16.50 -37.07 -14.02
N LYS A 515 -17.83 -37.31 -14.02
CA LYS A 515 -18.46 -38.65 -14.24
C LYS A 515 -19.99 -38.60 -14.25
N ARG A 516 -20.62 -38.43 -15.42
CA ARG A 516 -21.99 -38.95 -15.67
C ARG A 516 -22.40 -39.10 -17.15
N SER A 517 -21.52 -39.65 -17.98
CA SER A 517 -21.98 -40.30 -19.22
C SER A 517 -22.86 -41.49 -18.86
N ARG A 518 -24.17 -41.36 -19.06
CA ARG A 518 -25.11 -42.50 -19.01
C ARG A 518 -24.84 -43.35 -20.25
N LYS A 519 -24.44 -44.61 -20.06
CA LYS A 519 -24.65 -45.62 -21.10
C LYS A 519 -26.17 -45.79 -21.29
N ARG A 520 -26.59 -45.81 -22.55
CA ARG A 520 -27.62 -46.73 -23.03
C ARG A 520 -26.91 -48.00 -23.50
#